data_AF-A0A8X6PSI4-F1
#
_entry.id   AF-A0A8X6PSI4-F1
#
_cell.length_a   1.000
_cell.length_b   1.000
_cell.length_c   1.000
_cell.angle_alpha   90.00
_cell.angle_beta   90.00
_cell.angle_gamma   90.00
#
_symmetry.space_group_name_H-M   'P 1'
#
loop_
_entity.id
_entity.type
_entity.pdbx_description
1 polymer ?
#
loop_
_entity_poly.entity_id
_entity_poly.type
_entity_poly.pdbx_seq_one_letter_code
_entity_poly.pdbx_strand_id
1 'polypeptide(L)'
;MMKNPAQVLQKNLKKVVKRKYDEDYIKYGFSWCGDETAPRPQCIICGDQLSNESMVPSKLKRHLYSSHPSCANKDKHYFKRCLEQNKKQKKFMKSAVTISEKALEANTSINNYRV
;
A
#
# COMPACT_ATOMS: atom_id res chain seq x y z
N MET A 1 24.55 -10.12 -48.10
CA MET A 1 24.55 -8.85 -47.35
C MET A 1 23.69 -9.02 -46.11
N MET A 2 24.30 -9.14 -44.93
CA MET A 2 23.57 -9.38 -43.68
C MET A 2 23.11 -8.04 -43.09
N LYS A 3 21.80 -7.91 -42.84
CA LYS A 3 21.22 -6.70 -42.24
C LYS A 3 21.50 -6.68 -40.73
N ASN A 4 22.01 -5.55 -40.25
CA ASN A 4 22.40 -5.25 -38.88
C ASN A 4 21.22 -5.42 -37.88
N PRO A 5 21.35 -6.16 -36.77
CA PRO A 5 20.27 -6.42 -35.81
C PRO A 5 19.83 -5.22 -34.94
N ALA A 6 20.50 -4.07 -35.03
CA ALA A 6 20.28 -2.93 -34.11
C ALA A 6 18.94 -2.15 -34.29
N GLN A 7 18.02 -2.61 -35.14
CA GLN A 7 16.78 -1.86 -35.45
C GLN A 7 15.49 -2.41 -34.83
N VAL A 8 15.49 -3.48 -34.04
CA VAL A 8 14.24 -4.06 -33.50
C VAL A 8 14.13 -3.86 -31.99
N LEU A 9 14.02 -2.60 -31.54
CA LEU A 9 13.54 -2.32 -30.18
C LEU A 9 12.93 -0.92 -30.03
N GLN A 10 12.17 -0.46 -31.01
CA GLN A 10 11.14 0.57 -30.75
C GLN A 10 10.00 -0.08 -29.97
N LYS A 11 10.22 -0.33 -28.68
CA LYS A 11 9.15 -0.67 -27.74
C LYS A 11 8.25 0.56 -27.65
N ASN A 12 7.05 0.45 -28.22
CA ASN A 12 5.95 1.39 -28.02
C ASN A 12 5.76 1.67 -26.52
N LEU A 13 6.32 2.77 -26.03
CA LEU A 13 6.05 3.30 -24.70
C LEU A 13 4.60 3.79 -24.70
N LYS A 14 3.65 2.86 -24.50
CA LYS A 14 2.26 3.23 -24.20
C LYS A 14 2.32 4.21 -23.05
N LYS A 15 1.86 5.44 -23.26
CA LYS A 15 1.83 6.49 -22.24
C LYS A 15 1.02 5.97 -21.06
N VAL A 16 1.69 5.52 -20.00
CA VAL A 16 1.02 4.95 -18.82
C VAL A 16 0.30 6.09 -18.13
N VAL A 17 -1.02 6.15 -18.30
CA VAL A 17 -1.86 7.13 -17.60
C VAL A 17 -1.88 6.75 -16.13
N LYS A 18 -1.14 7.52 -15.32
CA LYS A 18 -1.17 7.41 -13.86
C LYS A 18 -2.46 8.02 -13.34
N ARG A 19 -3.29 7.22 -12.68
CA ARG A 19 -4.51 7.68 -12.02
C ARG A 19 -4.17 8.33 -10.68
N LYS A 20 -4.76 9.49 -10.43
CA LYS A 20 -4.74 10.10 -9.09
C LYS A 20 -5.70 9.35 -8.18
N TYR A 21 -5.46 9.43 -6.88
CA TYR A 21 -6.40 8.92 -5.89
C TYR A 21 -7.51 9.94 -5.65
N ASP A 22 -8.75 9.45 -5.55
CA ASP A 22 -9.92 10.22 -5.15
C ASP A 22 -10.35 9.78 -3.76
N GLU A 23 -10.60 10.72 -2.84
CA GLU A 23 -11.04 10.41 -1.49
C GLU A 23 -12.32 9.57 -1.43
N ASP A 24 -13.19 9.67 -2.44
CA ASP A 24 -14.39 8.84 -2.54
C ASP A 24 -14.10 7.37 -2.78
N TYR A 25 -12.89 6.98 -3.18
CA TYR A 25 -12.53 5.57 -3.34
C TYR A 25 -12.49 4.81 -2.01
N ILE A 26 -12.55 5.51 -0.88
CA ILE A 26 -12.78 4.89 0.42
C ILE A 26 -14.11 4.12 0.48
N LYS A 27 -15.12 4.48 -0.32
CA LYS A 27 -16.38 3.73 -0.42
C LYS A 27 -16.21 2.33 -1.04
N TYR A 28 -15.06 2.09 -1.68
CA TYR A 28 -14.66 0.78 -2.20
C TYR A 28 -13.70 0.05 -1.25
N GLY A 29 -13.46 0.60 -0.05
CA GLY A 29 -12.56 -0.01 0.94
C GLY A 29 -11.07 0.23 0.68
N PHE A 30 -10.71 1.26 -0.07
CA PHE A 30 -9.32 1.58 -0.39
C PHE A 30 -8.88 2.92 0.15
N SER A 31 -7.64 2.99 0.61
CA SER A 31 -6.84 4.21 0.75
C SER A 31 -5.73 4.21 -0.32
N TRP A 32 -4.74 5.09 -0.20
CA TRP A 32 -3.56 5.07 -1.06
C TRP A 32 -2.26 5.12 -0.26
N CYS A 33 -1.17 4.71 -0.91
CA CYS A 33 0.19 4.83 -0.41
C CYS A 33 1.17 5.09 -1.56
N GLY A 34 2.42 5.47 -1.23
CA GLY A 34 3.48 5.69 -2.20
C GLY A 34 3.57 7.15 -2.67
N ASP A 35 4.04 7.34 -3.88
CA ASP A 35 4.25 8.65 -4.50
C ASP A 35 2.92 9.29 -4.91
N GLU A 36 2.75 10.58 -4.61
CA GLU A 36 1.60 11.41 -4.98
C GLU A 36 1.42 11.52 -6.51
N THR A 37 2.51 11.44 -7.28
CA THR A 37 2.44 11.42 -8.76
C THR A 37 1.90 10.10 -9.30
N ALA A 38 2.00 9.02 -8.53
CA ALA A 38 1.70 7.65 -8.93
C ALA A 38 1.14 6.82 -7.77
N PRO A 39 0.03 7.24 -7.14
CA PRO A 39 -0.43 6.63 -5.92
C PRO A 39 -0.84 5.18 -6.17
N ARG A 40 -0.56 4.30 -5.20
CA ARG A 40 -0.97 2.90 -5.26
C ARG A 40 -2.18 2.68 -4.36
N PRO A 41 -3.26 2.05 -4.85
CA PRO A 41 -4.39 1.71 -3.99
C PRO A 41 -3.96 0.71 -2.93
N GLN A 42 -4.30 0.98 -1.67
CA GLN A 42 -4.10 0.06 -0.56
C GLN A 42 -5.45 -0.36 0.02
N CYS A 43 -5.73 -1.66 0.09
CA CYS A 43 -6.93 -2.19 0.72
C CYS A 43 -6.90 -1.89 2.23
N ILE A 44 -7.98 -1.32 2.77
CA ILE A 44 -8.08 -0.96 4.20
C ILE A 44 -8.24 -2.21 5.08
N ILE A 45 -8.78 -3.30 4.52
CA ILE A 45 -9.11 -4.52 5.27
C ILE A 45 -7.88 -5.43 5.41
N CYS A 46 -7.24 -5.82 4.31
CA CYS A 46 -6.06 -6.71 4.33
C CYS A 46 -4.71 -5.97 4.26
N GLY A 47 -4.69 -4.70 3.86
CA GLY A 47 -3.45 -3.96 3.63
C GLY A 47 -2.78 -4.19 2.28
N ASP A 48 -3.36 -5.03 1.40
CA ASP A 48 -2.81 -5.33 0.06
C ASP A 48 -2.64 -4.05 -0.75
N GLN A 49 -1.50 -3.94 -1.43
CA GLN A 49 -1.19 -2.81 -2.30
C GLN A 49 -1.27 -3.23 -3.76
N LEU A 50 -2.21 -2.63 -4.48
CA LEU A 50 -2.42 -2.92 -5.90
C LEU A 50 -1.57 -1.99 -6.78
N SER A 51 -1.52 -2.27 -8.08
CA SER A 51 -0.93 -1.36 -9.07
C SER A 51 -1.81 -0.12 -9.25
N ASN A 52 -1.24 0.99 -9.71
CA ASN A 52 -2.00 2.20 -10.04
C ASN A 52 -3.10 1.94 -11.10
N GLU A 53 -2.85 1.03 -12.04
CA GLU A 53 -3.84 0.60 -13.05
C GLU A 53 -5.08 -0.08 -12.44
N SER A 54 -4.97 -0.51 -11.18
CA SER A 54 -6.07 -1.10 -10.40
C SER A 54 -6.91 -0.07 -9.66
N MET A 55 -6.52 1.21 -9.69
CA MET A 55 -7.27 2.33 -9.09
C MET A 55 -8.63 2.60 -9.78
N VAL A 56 -8.98 1.84 -10.82
CA VAL A 56 -10.29 1.92 -11.46
C VAL A 56 -11.37 1.39 -10.50
N PRO A 57 -12.49 2.11 -10.27
CA PRO A 57 -13.54 1.70 -9.33
C PRO A 57 -14.04 0.25 -9.49
N SER A 58 -14.19 -0.24 -10.72
CA SER A 58 -14.62 -1.61 -10.98
C SER A 58 -13.62 -2.66 -10.48
N LYS A 59 -12.31 -2.40 -10.60
CA LYS A 59 -11.26 -3.30 -10.10
C LYS A 59 -11.16 -3.26 -8.58
N LEU A 60 -11.31 -2.09 -7.97
CA LEU A 60 -11.36 -1.93 -6.50
C LEU A 60 -12.55 -2.69 -5.91
N LYS A 61 -13.76 -2.46 -6.47
CA LYS A 61 -14.96 -3.23 -6.08
C LYS A 61 -14.72 -4.73 -6.20
N ARG A 62 -14.21 -5.20 -7.34
CA ARG A 62 -13.97 -6.63 -7.57
C ARG A 62 -13.07 -7.23 -6.49
N HIS A 63 -11.97 -6.57 -6.13
CA HIS A 63 -11.11 -7.03 -5.04
C HIS A 63 -11.89 -7.14 -3.72
N LEU A 64 -12.68 -6.11 -3.38
CA LEU A 64 -13.48 -6.13 -2.14
C LEU A 64 -14.47 -7.30 -2.13
N TYR A 65 -15.21 -7.51 -3.23
CA TYR A 65 -16.17 -8.63 -3.33
C TYR A 65 -15.51 -10.01 -3.31
N SER A 66 -14.35 -10.18 -3.95
CA SER A 66 -13.66 -11.48 -4.01
C SER A 66 -12.90 -11.81 -2.74
N SER A 67 -12.16 -10.85 -2.20
CA SER A 67 -11.24 -11.06 -1.07
C SER A 67 -11.93 -10.84 0.28
N HIS A 68 -12.96 -9.99 0.33
CA HIS A 68 -13.66 -9.62 1.56
C HIS A 68 -15.19 -9.59 1.40
N PRO A 69 -15.86 -10.73 1.10
CA PRO A 69 -17.31 -10.77 0.90
C PRO A 69 -18.12 -10.18 2.06
N SER A 70 -17.66 -10.37 3.30
CA SER A 70 -18.28 -9.84 4.52
C SER A 70 -18.25 -8.30 4.63
N CYS A 71 -17.30 -7.66 3.94
CA CYS A 71 -17.11 -6.22 3.92
C CYS A 71 -17.69 -5.55 2.67
N ALA A 72 -18.13 -6.31 1.67
CA ALA A 72 -18.49 -5.79 0.35
C ALA A 72 -19.69 -4.82 0.34
N ASN A 73 -20.63 -5.01 1.26
CA ASN A 73 -21.84 -4.18 1.41
C ASN A 73 -21.72 -3.12 2.51
N LYS A 74 -20.53 -2.87 3.06
CA LYS A 74 -20.32 -1.87 4.10
C LYS A 74 -20.24 -0.46 3.49
N ASP A 75 -20.62 0.53 4.27
CA ASP A 75 -20.64 1.92 3.82
C ASP A 75 -19.26 2.61 3.96
N LYS A 76 -19.19 3.85 3.47
CA LYS A 76 -18.02 4.73 3.59
C LYS A 76 -17.62 5.01 5.04
N HIS A 77 -18.57 5.05 5.98
CA HIS A 77 -18.30 5.34 7.39
C HIS A 77 -17.57 4.18 8.08
N TYR A 78 -17.95 2.94 7.76
CA TYR A 78 -17.26 1.74 8.21
C TYR A 78 -15.78 1.77 7.79
N PHE A 79 -15.50 2.00 6.51
CA PHE A 79 -14.12 2.04 6.02
C PHE A 79 -13.30 3.20 6.59
N LYS A 80 -13.92 4.37 6.82
CA LYS A 80 -13.28 5.49 7.54
C LYS A 80 -12.85 5.08 8.95
N ARG A 81 -13.73 4.41 9.71
CA ARG A 81 -13.42 3.93 11.06
C ARG A 81 -12.27 2.92 11.06
N CYS A 82 -12.30 1.96 10.13
CA CYS A 82 -11.22 0.98 9.98
C CYS A 82 -9.88 1.66 9.67
N LEU A 83 -9.88 2.65 8.77
CA LEU A 83 -8.67 3.40 8.41
C LEU A 83 -8.08 4.13 9.62
N GLU A 84 -8.91 4.80 10.42
CA GLU A 84 -8.46 5.49 11.63
C GLU A 84 -7.93 4.52 12.70
N GLN A 85 -8.58 3.37 12.86
CA GLN A 85 -8.10 2.31 13.75
C GLN A 85 -6.74 1.78 13.28
N ASN A 86 -6.57 1.53 11.98
CA ASN A 86 -5.31 1.09 11.41
C ASN A 86 -4.17 2.11 11.62
N LYS A 87 -4.45 3.41 11.50
CA LYS A 87 -3.46 4.47 11.79
C LYS A 87 -3.01 4.45 13.26
N LYS A 88 -3.95 4.31 14.19
CA LYS A 88 -3.64 4.22 15.63
C LYS A 88 -2.79 2.99 15.95
N GLN A 89 -3.16 1.83 15.39
CA GLN A 89 -2.39 0.60 15.57
C GLN A 89 -0.98 0.73 15.00
N LYS A 90 -0.81 1.27 13.79
CA LYS A 90 0.50 1.52 13.19
C LYS A 90 1.38 2.41 14.06
N LYS A 91 0.81 3.48 14.63
CA LYS A 91 1.53 4.38 15.55
C LYS A 91 1.98 3.65 16.82
N PHE A 92 1.08 2.88 17.44
CA PHE A 92 1.38 2.11 18.64
C PHE A 92 2.49 1.08 18.40
N MET A 93 2.37 0.29 17.32
CA MET A 93 3.36 -0.71 16.95
C MET A 93 4.74 -0.09 16.69
N LYS A 94 4.79 1.05 16.01
CA LYS A 94 6.04 1.79 15.79
C LYS A 94 6.71 2.17 17.12
N SER A 95 5.94 2.71 18.06
CA SER A 95 6.46 3.06 19.39
C SER A 95 6.97 1.84 20.16
N ALA A 96 6.23 0.73 20.13
CA ALA A 96 6.63 -0.51 20.81
C ALA A 96 7.95 -1.07 20.25
N VAL A 97 8.12 -1.10 18.92
CA VAL A 97 9.35 -1.58 18.27
C VAL A 97 10.55 -0.70 18.63
N THR A 98 10.42 0.63 18.58
CA THR A 98 11.52 1.55 18.94
C THR A 98 11.93 1.42 20.42
N ILE A 99 10.99 1.15 21.33
CA ILE A 99 11.33 0.89 22.74
C ILE A 99 12.15 -0.41 22.87
N SER A 100 11.73 -1.47 22.16
CA SER A 100 12.45 -2.74 22.17
C SER A 100 13.87 -2.62 21.59
N GLU A 101 14.04 -1.83 20.52
CA GLU A 101 15.34 -1.59 19.88
C GLU A 101 16.31 -0.91 20.85
N LYS A 102 15.87 0.19 21.49
CA LYS A 102 16.69 0.89 22.50
C LYS A 102 17.03 0.02 23.71
N ALA A 103 16.10 -0.81 24.16
CA ALA A 103 16.35 -1.75 25.26
C ALA A 103 17.40 -2.79 24.89
N LEU A 104 17.36 -3.29 23.63
CA LEU A 104 18.36 -4.22 23.11
C LEU A 104 19.74 -3.55 23.01
N GLU A 105 19.82 -2.34 22.45
CA GLU A 105 21.06 -1.56 22.35
C GLU A 105 21.70 -1.26 23.71
N ALA A 106 20.89 -0.92 24.71
CA ALA A 106 21.37 -0.70 26.07
C ALA A 106 21.95 -1.99 26.67
N ASN A 107 21.27 -3.12 26.48
CA ASN A 107 21.70 -4.41 27.00
C ASN A 107 22.99 -4.91 26.31
N THR A 108 23.13 -4.75 25.00
CA THR A 108 24.37 -5.11 24.28
C THR A 108 25.54 -4.25 24.72
N SER A 109 25.32 -2.94 24.86
CA SER A 109 26.34 -2.01 25.36
C SER A 109 26.80 -2.41 26.76
N ILE A 110 25.88 -2.64 27.70
CA ILE A 110 26.20 -3.06 29.07
C ILE A 110 27.01 -4.37 29.10
N ASN A 111 26.66 -5.37 28.28
CA ASN A 111 27.35 -6.66 28.27
C ASN A 111 28.76 -6.57 27.66
N ASN A 112 28.99 -5.66 26.72
CA ASN A 112 30.33 -5.45 26.14
C ASN A 112 31.33 -4.79 27.10
N TYR A 113 30.85 -4.12 28.17
CA TYR A 113 31.69 -3.54 29.23
C TYR A 113 31.81 -4.43 30.47
N ARG A 114 31.30 -5.66 30.44
CA ARG A 114 31.36 -6.65 31.53
C ARG A 114 32.46 -7.70 31.35
N VAL A 115 33.45 -7.46 30.48
CA VAL A 115 34.66 -8.28 30.30
C VAL A 115 35.81 -7.72 31.14
#